data_AF-A0A840Y1U6-F1
#
_entry.id   AF-A0A840Y1U6-F1
#
_cell.length_a   1.000
_cell.length_b   1.000
_cell.length_c   1.000
_cell.angle_alpha   90.00
_cell.angle_beta   90.00
_cell.angle_gamma   90.00
#
_symmetry.space_group_name_H-M   'P 1'
#
loop_
_entity.id
_entity.type
_entity.pdbx_description
1 polymer ?
#
loop_
_entity_poly.entity_id
_entity_poly.type
_entity_poly.pdbx_seq_one_letter_code
_entity_poly.pdbx_strand_id
1 'polypeptide(L)' 'MALTDEQRAMLEPLVEACRPHAKVPPQHLRRTVGAIFWRHDNGAKWRALPAEEGPWWMAAQTFIRWSRLGV' A
#
# COMPACT_ATOMS: atom_id res chain seq x y z
N MET A 1 5.78 12.20 -7.82
CA MET A 1 5.17 13.09 -6.82
C MET A 1 4.28 12.24 -5.94
N ALA A 2 4.49 12.26 -4.62
CA ALA A 2 3.65 11.51 -3.69
C ALA A 2 2.17 11.93 -3.85
N LEU A 3 1.24 10.96 -3.70
CA LEU A 3 -0.21 11.24 -3.67
C LEU A 3 -0.52 12.37 -2.69
N THR A 4 -1.28 13.37 -3.14
CA THR A 4 -1.80 14.40 -2.22
C THR A 4 -2.75 13.76 -1.22
N ASP A 5 -2.99 14.44 -0.10
CA ASP A 5 -3.93 13.96 0.91
C ASP A 5 -5.34 13.78 0.33
N GLU A 6 -5.77 14.60 -0.63
CA GLU A 6 -7.06 14.41 -1.31
C GLU A 6 -7.09 13.15 -2.18
N GLN A 7 -6.05 12.93 -2.99
CA GLN A 7 -5.97 11.73 -3.83
C GLN A 7 -5.92 10.47 -2.97
N ARG A 8 -5.22 10.52 -1.84
CA ARG A 8 -5.20 9.45 -0.85
C ARG A 8 -6.57 9.20 -0.25
N ALA A 9 -7.29 10.25 0.15
CA ALA A 9 -8.63 10.14 0.71
C ALA A 9 -9.63 9.55 -0.30
N MET A 10 -9.49 9.86 -1.60
CA MET A 10 -10.30 9.25 -2.65
C MET A 10 -10.01 7.76 -2.84
N LEU A 11 -8.75 7.34 -2.70
CA LEU A 11 -8.34 5.95 -2.89
C LEU A 11 -8.65 5.07 -1.67
N GLU A 12 -8.66 5.62 -0.46
CA GLU A 12 -8.93 4.90 0.78
C GLU A 12 -10.20 4.01 0.75
N PRO A 13 -11.39 4.50 0.32
CA PRO A 13 -12.57 3.65 0.22
C PRO A 13 -12.46 2.57 -0.88
N LEU A 14 -11.75 2.84 -1.98
CA LEU A 14 -11.55 1.86 -3.06
C LEU A 14 -10.61 0.74 -2.61
N VAL A 15 -9.54 1.10 -1.90
CA VAL A 15 -8.61 0.17 -1.27
C VAL A 15 -9.33 -0.73 -0.28
N GLU A 16 -10.22 -0.18 0.55
CA GLU A 16 -10.99 -0.98 1.50
C GLU A 16 -12.00 -1.89 0.79
N ALA A 17 -12.61 -1.43 -0.31
CA ALA A 17 -13.57 -2.22 -1.10
C ALA A 17 -12.91 -3.40 -1.84
N CYS A 18 -11.71 -3.19 -2.39
CA CYS A 18 -10.98 -4.24 -3.12
C CYS A 18 -10.16 -5.14 -2.19
N ARG A 19 -9.97 -4.75 -0.94
CA ARG A 19 -9.16 -5.49 0.01
C ARG A 19 -9.71 -6.92 0.20
N PRO A 20 -8.86 -7.96 0.08
CA PRO A 20 -9.25 -9.33 0.37
C PRO A 20 -9.75 -9.49 1.81
N HIS A 21 -10.83 -10.25 1.98
CA HIS A 21 -11.37 -10.56 3.30
C HIS A 21 -10.31 -11.29 4.14
N ALA A 22 -10.10 -10.81 5.37
CA ALA A 22 -9.16 -11.39 6.31
C ALA A 22 -9.80 -11.46 7.69
N LYS A 23 -9.50 -12.52 8.45
CA LYS A 23 -10.01 -12.72 9.82
C LYS A 23 -9.62 -11.58 10.76
N VAL A 24 -8.52 -10.88 10.50
CA VAL A 24 -8.00 -9.77 11.30
C VAL A 24 -7.78 -8.56 10.40
N PRO A 25 -8.30 -7.37 10.77
CA PRO A 25 -7.99 -6.12 10.08
C PRO A 25 -6.50 -5.76 10.17
N PRO A 26 -5.89 -5.15 9.14
CA PRO A 26 -4.48 -4.84 9.08
C PRO A 26 -4.30 -3.52 9.81
N GLN A 27 -3.61 -3.54 10.94
CA GLN A 27 -3.47 -2.38 11.83
C GLN A 27 -2.81 -1.15 11.17
N HIS A 28 -2.09 -1.35 10.05
CA HIS A 28 -1.33 -0.31 9.37
C HIS A 28 -1.68 -0.21 7.87
N LEU A 29 -2.91 -0.58 7.48
CA LEU A 29 -3.29 -0.66 6.07
C LEU A 29 -3.00 0.62 5.29
N ARG A 30 -3.41 1.78 5.83
CA ARG A 30 -3.18 3.10 5.23
C ARG A 30 -1.69 3.37 4.96
N ARG A 31 -0.81 3.06 5.93
CA ARG A 31 0.64 3.21 5.79
C ARG A 31 1.20 2.23 4.74
N THR A 32 0.80 0.96 4.81
CA THR A 32 1.23 -0.08 3.87
C THR A 32 0.86 0.28 2.43
N VAL A 33 -0.34 0.81 2.20
CA VAL A 33 -0.81 1.25 0.89
C VAL A 33 -0.08 2.52 0.44
N GLY A 34 0.20 3.46 1.36
CA GLY A 34 1.07 4.60 1.10
C GLY A 34 2.45 4.18 0.60
N ALA A 35 3.08 3.22 1.26
CA ALA A 35 4.37 2.67 0.85
C ALA A 35 4.34 2.00 -0.54
N ILE A 36 3.25 1.31 -0.89
CA ILE A 36 3.06 0.73 -2.22
C ILE A 36 3.02 1.84 -3.28
N PHE A 37 2.24 2.90 -3.04
CA PHE A 37 2.13 4.03 -3.96
C PHE A 37 3.46 4.77 -4.11
N TRP A 38 4.16 5.03 -3.01
CA TRP A 38 5.48 5.65 -3.05
C TRP A 38 6.42 4.85 -3.96
N ARG A 39 6.47 3.52 -3.80
CA ARG A 39 7.32 2.65 -4.60
C ARG A 39 6.93 2.69 -6.08
N HIS A 40 5.64 2.79 -6.39
CA HIS A 40 5.16 2.87 -7.77
C HIS A 40 5.53 4.20 -8.43
N ASP A 41 5.26 5.32 -7.76
CA ASP A 41 5.56 6.67 -8.23
C ASP A 41 7.07 6.89 -8.46
N ASN A 42 7.91 6.35 -7.57
CA ASN A 42 9.36 6.49 -7.67
C ASN A 42 10.03 5.43 -8.57
N GLY A 43 9.28 4.43 -9.05
CA GLY A 43 9.84 3.30 -9.81
C GLY A 43 10.89 2.49 -9.03
N ALA A 44 10.91 2.61 -7.70
CA ALA A 44 12.00 2.14 -6.86
C ALA A 44 11.95 0.63 -6.58
N LYS A 45 13.08 0.05 -6.18
CA LYS A 45 13.12 -1.29 -5.58
C LYS A 45 12.48 -1.24 -4.20
N TRP A 46 11.82 -2.31 -3.77
CA TRP A 46 11.18 -2.36 -2.45
C TRP A 46 12.13 -2.01 -1.30
N ARG A 47 13.38 -2.48 -1.34
CA ARG A 47 14.40 -2.20 -0.30
C ARG A 47 14.83 -0.73 -0.22
N ALA A 48 14.49 0.09 -1.22
CA ALA A 48 14.77 1.52 -1.21
C ALA A 48 13.61 2.34 -0.61
N LEU A 49 12.54 1.68 -0.14
CA LEU A 49 11.47 2.35 0.57
C LEU A 49 12.05 3.06 1.81
N PRO A 50 11.77 4.37 1.98
CA PRO A 50 12.21 5.10 3.16
C PRO A 50 11.60 4.52 4.44
N ALA A 51 12.32 4.64 5.55
CA ALA A 51 11.90 4.04 6.82
C ALA A 51 10.63 4.71 7.37
N GLU A 52 10.41 5.99 7.05
CA GLU A 52 9.22 6.77 7.39
C GLU A 52 7.93 6.21 6.76
N GLU A 53 8.02 5.61 5.56
CA GLU A 53 6.91 4.93 4.90
C GLU A 53 6.62 3.56 5.55
N GLY A 54 7.50 3.11 6.45
CA GLY A 54 7.37 1.89 7.21
C GLY A 54 8.10 0.70 6.60
N PRO A 55 7.82 -0.52 7.10
CA PRO A 55 8.56 -1.71 6.72
C PRO A 55 8.27 -2.12 5.26
N TRP A 56 9.29 -2.04 4.41
CA TRP A 56 9.18 -2.39 2.99
C TRP A 56 8.65 -3.80 2.72
N TRP A 57 8.98 -4.77 3.59
CA TRP A 57 8.56 -6.16 3.44
C TRP A 57 7.05 -6.30 3.60
N MET A 58 6.42 -5.46 4.43
CA MET A 58 4.98 -5.47 4.65
C MET A 58 4.24 -4.96 3.42
N ALA A 59 4.72 -3.85 2.84
CA ALA A 59 4.21 -3.29 1.59
C ALA A 59 4.37 -4.28 0.42
N ALA A 60 5.56 -4.85 0.26
CA ALA A 60 5.84 -5.81 -0.80
C ALA A 60 4.98 -7.08 -0.69
N GLN A 61 4.85 -7.67 0.51
CA GLN A 61 4.00 -8.85 0.72
C GLN A 61 2.53 -8.56 0.45
N THR A 62 2.05 -7.39 0.88
CA THR A 62 0.66 -6.98 0.66
C THR A 62 0.39 -6.81 -0.83
N PHE A 63 1.24 -6.07 -1.53
CA PHE A 63 1.14 -5.89 -2.99
C PHE A 63 1.13 -7.23 -3.72
N ILE A 64 2.13 -8.10 -3.47
CA ILE A 64 2.22 -9.41 -4.14
C ILE A 64 0.99 -10.27 -3.87
N ARG A 65 0.49 -10.29 -2.63
CA ARG A 65 -0.71 -11.07 -2.27
C ARG A 65 -1.94 -10.54 -2.99
N TRP A 66 -2.12 -9.23 -3.01
CA TRP A 66 -3.29 -8.58 -3.60
C TRP A 66 -3.28 -8.69 -5.12
N SER A 67 -2.14 -8.48 -5.78
CA SER A 67 -2.01 -8.66 -7.23
C SER A 67 -2.33 -10.09 -7.68
N ARG A 68 -1.99 -11.10 -6.87
CA ARG A 68 -2.37 -12.50 -7.16
C ARG A 68 -3.87 -12.77 -7.04
N LEU A 69 -4.59 -11.91 -6.34
CA LEU A 69 -6.04 -11.98 -6.16
C LEU A 69 -6.80 -11.07 -7.15
N GLY A 70 -6.09 -10.39 -8.05
CA GLY A 70 -6.70 -9.47 -9.02
C GLY A 70 -7.14 -8.13 -8.42
N VAL A 71 -6.54 -7.74 -7.30
CA VAL A 71 -6.71 -6.45 -6.64
C VAL A 71 -5.68 -5.45 -7.15
#